data_AF-Q73PE3-F1
#
_entry.id   AF-Q73PE3-F1
#
_cell.length_a   1.000
_cell.length_b   1.000
_cell.length_c   1.000
_cell.angle_alpha   90.00
_cell.angle_beta   90.00
_cell.angle_gamma   90.00
#
_symmetry.space_group_name_H-M   'P 1'
#
loop_
_entity.id
_entity.type
_entity.pdbx_description
1 polymer ?
#
loop_
_entity_poly.entity_id
_entity_poly.type
_entity_poly.pdbx_seq_one_letter_code
_entity_poly.pdbx_strand_id
1 'polypeptide(L)'
;MTLDEAKSIIIETGKRLLTSGLTVRTWGNVSARIDADTFAITPSGYGYENLKPEHIVVLKINRPESSGPVKPSSERFVHASLYKADQNIKFIIHTHQKFASAVSGCFSSIPVENEELHSVLGEAVPVARYAPAGTKRIARHIVKCLTKPVGAIIMAQHGAVCFGADAAEAFAQAEALEDLCRNLIFAEVPALALAYRRYERKALQPLINFYASCREGDSCTVYDKNTDITICKMDIKSGNITEGLFDFQADLHRHIYDTYPDINFIEQSSLPAALFVSKKMNIDNCIPAFLDDFAQIAGENVFLFPFFENRAEEMSTEIVDALKNRSCVLVNESGALCCVSDKNDIGALKEILEKNLLALVLSWKFKNYFPISRRSAQRMRRGYIGGYSKMNLQI
;
A
#
# COMPACT_ATOMS: atom_id res chain seq x y z
N MET A 1 24.95 17.73 10.82
CA MET A 1 24.04 18.70 10.17
C MET A 1 23.28 19.43 11.26
N THR A 2 22.79 20.65 11.03
CA THR A 2 21.97 21.36 12.01
C THR A 2 20.58 20.72 12.11
N LEU A 3 19.85 21.00 13.21
CA LEU A 3 18.49 20.48 13.37
C LEU A 3 17.55 21.03 12.29
N ASP A 4 17.67 22.30 11.93
CA ASP A 4 16.80 22.92 10.93
C ASP A 4 17.07 22.38 9.53
N GLU A 5 18.35 22.12 9.19
CA GLU A 5 18.72 21.38 7.98
C GLU A 5 18.05 20.00 7.96
N ALA A 6 18.19 19.22 9.04
CA ALA A 6 17.60 17.88 9.15
C ALA A 6 16.08 17.90 8.97
N LYS A 7 15.38 18.86 9.60
CA LYS A 7 13.93 19.02 9.46
C LYS A 7 13.54 19.34 8.02
N SER A 8 14.23 20.30 7.40
CA SER A 8 13.94 20.72 6.02
C SER A 8 14.08 19.56 5.05
N ILE A 9 15.22 18.84 5.09
CA ILE A 9 15.49 17.76 4.15
C ILE A 9 14.56 16.55 4.34
N ILE A 10 14.12 16.27 5.58
CA ILE A 10 13.14 15.22 5.87
C ILE A 10 11.79 15.56 5.23
N ILE A 11 11.33 16.80 5.37
CA ILE A 11 10.05 17.25 4.82
C ILE A 11 10.08 17.25 3.30
N GLU A 12 11.15 17.79 2.72
CA GLU A 12 11.35 17.81 1.26
C GLU A 12 11.36 16.39 0.69
N THR A 13 12.13 15.49 1.31
CA THR A 13 12.20 14.08 0.88
C THR A 13 10.86 13.38 1.01
N GLY A 14 10.13 13.62 2.11
CA GLY A 14 8.78 13.08 2.30
C GLY A 14 7.81 13.48 1.19
N LYS A 15 7.83 14.77 0.81
CA LYS A 15 7.03 15.27 -0.32
C LYS A 15 7.47 14.65 -1.65
N ARG A 16 8.79 14.54 -1.88
CA ARG A 16 9.34 13.91 -3.09
C ARG A 16 8.92 12.45 -3.22
N LEU A 17 8.93 11.69 -2.12
CA LEU A 17 8.47 10.28 -2.08
C LEU A 17 6.99 10.13 -2.46
N LEU A 18 6.16 11.08 -2.04
CA LEU A 18 4.74 11.09 -2.40
C LEU A 18 4.57 11.36 -3.90
N THR A 19 5.29 12.34 -4.44
CA THR A 19 5.20 12.69 -5.87
C THR A 19 5.82 11.65 -6.80
N SER A 20 6.80 10.86 -6.34
CA SER A 20 7.41 9.78 -7.13
C SER A 20 6.63 8.47 -7.08
N GLY A 21 5.59 8.36 -6.25
CA GLY A 21 4.80 7.14 -6.09
C GLY A 21 5.49 6.02 -5.31
N LEU A 22 6.64 6.29 -4.67
CA LEU A 22 7.35 5.32 -3.82
C LEU A 22 6.64 5.08 -2.48
N THR A 23 5.73 5.98 -2.09
CA THR A 23 4.85 5.81 -0.93
C THR A 23 3.48 6.43 -1.17
N VAL A 24 2.51 6.08 -0.34
CA VAL A 24 1.13 6.57 -0.41
C VAL A 24 0.68 7.06 0.96
N ARG A 25 0.08 8.27 1.01
CA ARG A 25 -0.42 8.91 2.23
C ARG A 25 0.64 9.05 3.33
N THR A 26 0.37 8.50 4.52
CA THR A 26 1.17 8.64 5.75
C THR A 26 2.22 7.53 5.90
N TRP A 27 2.40 6.71 4.87
CA TRP A 27 3.13 5.45 4.96
C TRP A 27 4.60 5.63 4.69
N GLY A 28 5.42 4.73 5.23
CA GLY A 28 6.86 4.94 5.26
C GLY A 28 7.27 5.98 6.30
N ASN A 29 8.56 6.27 6.35
CA ASN A 29 9.13 7.27 7.24
C ASN A 29 10.52 7.65 6.78
N VAL A 30 10.94 8.85 7.18
CA VAL A 30 12.20 9.44 6.78
C VAL A 30 12.93 9.93 8.02
N SER A 31 14.24 9.71 8.09
CA SER A 31 15.07 10.27 9.15
C SER A 31 16.40 10.79 8.65
N ALA A 32 16.95 11.75 9.39
CA ALA A 32 18.28 12.29 9.18
C ALA A 32 19.06 12.26 10.49
N ARG A 33 20.32 11.81 10.42
CA ARG A 33 21.26 11.85 11.54
C ARG A 33 21.75 13.27 11.73
N ILE A 34 21.60 13.81 12.94
CA ILE A 34 22.04 15.16 13.28
C ILE A 34 23.52 15.14 13.63
N ASP A 35 23.89 14.26 14.57
CA ASP A 35 25.23 14.12 15.14
C ASP A 35 25.54 12.64 15.50
N ALA A 36 26.54 12.42 16.37
CA ALA A 36 26.96 11.08 16.79
C ALA A 36 25.89 10.33 17.61
N ASP A 37 25.02 11.04 18.32
CA ASP A 37 24.11 10.51 19.32
C ASP A 37 22.63 10.71 19.00
N THR A 38 22.29 11.63 18.09
CA THR A 38 20.91 12.04 17.81
C THR A 38 20.51 12.00 16.33
N PHE A 39 19.22 11.81 16.10
CA PHE A 39 18.60 11.84 14.76
C PHE A 39 17.20 12.46 14.82
N ALA A 40 16.78 13.07 13.72
CA ALA A 40 15.43 13.57 13.50
C ALA A 40 14.63 12.57 12.66
N ILE A 41 13.34 12.35 12.96
CA ILE A 41 12.47 11.42 12.24
C ILE A 41 11.05 11.99 12.07
N THR A 42 10.39 11.58 11.00
CA THR A 42 8.96 11.85 10.76
C THR A 42 8.07 11.35 11.91
N PRO A 43 6.96 12.05 12.20
CA PRO A 43 5.98 11.63 13.20
C PRO A 43 5.14 10.44 12.71
N SER A 44 4.40 9.83 13.62
CA SER A 44 3.41 8.80 13.29
C SER A 44 2.10 9.43 12.82
N GLY A 45 1.58 9.00 11.67
CA GLY A 45 0.19 9.29 11.24
C GLY A 45 -0.05 10.65 10.57
N TYR A 46 1.00 11.42 10.27
CA TYR A 46 0.87 12.67 9.49
C TYR A 46 1.12 12.41 8.00
N GLY A 47 0.31 13.01 7.14
CA GLY A 47 0.55 13.03 5.69
C GLY A 47 1.76 13.90 5.35
N TYR A 48 2.53 13.48 4.35
CA TYR A 48 3.73 14.22 3.93
C TYR A 48 3.41 15.62 3.38
N GLU A 49 2.24 15.78 2.75
CA GLU A 49 1.77 17.08 2.26
C GLU A 49 1.58 18.11 3.38
N ASN A 50 1.20 17.64 4.58
CA ASN A 50 0.87 18.49 5.75
C ASN A 50 1.99 18.53 6.80
N LEU A 51 3.16 17.97 6.48
CA LEU A 51 4.27 17.87 7.43
C LEU A 51 4.96 19.23 7.64
N LYS A 52 5.10 19.64 8.90
CA LYS A 52 5.73 20.89 9.33
C LYS A 52 6.98 20.63 10.18
N PRO A 53 7.95 21.56 10.24
CA PRO A 53 9.15 21.42 11.05
C PRO A 53 8.88 21.12 12.53
N GLU A 54 7.78 21.62 13.10
CA GLU A 54 7.38 21.36 14.49
C GLU A 54 6.95 19.90 14.73
N HIS A 55 6.55 19.17 13.68
CA HIS A 55 6.13 17.78 13.79
C HIS A 55 7.31 16.79 13.76
N ILE A 56 8.51 17.24 13.38
CA ILE A 56 9.68 16.38 13.31
C ILE A 56 10.21 16.09 14.71
N VAL A 57 10.39 14.82 15.03
CA VAL A 57 10.77 14.36 16.37
C VAL A 57 12.26 14.07 16.42
N VAL A 58 12.96 14.60 17.42
CA VAL A 58 14.38 14.31 17.66
C VAL A 58 14.50 13.20 18.71
N LEU A 59 15.32 12.20 18.44
CA LEU A 59 15.52 11.03 19.28
C LEU A 59 17.00 10.73 19.47
N LYS A 60 17.34 10.09 20.60
CA LYS A 60 18.67 9.52 20.82
C LYS A 60 18.80 8.17 20.10
N ILE A 61 19.92 7.94 19.43
CA ILE A 61 20.21 6.69 18.71
C ILE A 61 20.22 5.49 19.66
N ASN A 62 20.86 5.62 20.83
CA ASN A 62 20.93 4.52 21.80
C ASN A 62 19.62 4.29 22.57
N ARG A 63 18.73 5.28 22.60
CA ARG A 63 17.44 5.22 23.31
C ARG A 63 16.38 6.01 22.54
N PRO A 64 15.79 5.42 21.48
CA PRO A 64 14.81 6.11 20.62
C PRO A 64 13.42 6.14 21.28
N GLU A 65 13.35 6.72 22.47
CA GLU A 65 12.12 6.97 23.22
C GLU A 65 11.76 8.44 23.10
N SER A 66 10.47 8.75 22.99
CA SER A 66 9.96 10.13 23.00
C SER A 66 9.09 10.33 24.24
N SER A 67 9.26 11.49 24.88
CA SER A 67 8.38 12.01 25.93
C SER A 67 7.63 13.27 25.49
N GLY A 68 7.76 13.67 24.22
CA GLY A 68 7.12 14.86 23.66
C GLY A 68 5.67 14.60 23.23
N PRO A 69 4.90 15.67 22.95
CA PRO A 69 3.51 15.56 22.53
C PRO A 69 3.36 14.92 21.14
N VAL A 70 4.38 15.07 20.28
CA VAL A 70 4.40 14.47 18.95
C VAL A 70 4.98 13.06 19.03
N LYS A 71 4.16 12.07 18.67
CA LYS A 71 4.57 10.66 18.63
C LYS A 71 5.47 10.43 17.41
N PRO A 72 6.70 9.90 17.60
CA PRO A 72 7.57 9.54 16.47
C PRO A 72 7.00 8.36 15.70
N SER A 73 7.51 8.12 14.48
CA SER A 73 7.20 6.91 13.71
C SER A 73 7.32 5.63 14.58
N SER A 74 6.43 4.67 14.31
CA SER A 74 6.51 3.32 14.89
C SER A 74 7.83 2.62 14.55
N GLU A 75 8.41 2.92 13.38
CA GLU A 75 9.64 2.30 12.87
C GLU A 75 10.93 2.95 13.39
N ARG A 76 10.85 3.88 14.36
CA ARG A 76 12.04 4.54 14.95
C ARG A 76 13.13 3.57 15.45
N PHE A 77 12.76 2.34 15.84
CA PHE A 77 13.72 1.31 16.23
C PHE A 77 14.56 0.79 15.06
N VAL A 78 14.01 0.73 13.85
CA VAL A 78 14.74 0.38 12.62
C VAL A 78 15.79 1.45 12.34
N HIS A 79 15.37 2.71 12.27
CA HIS A 79 16.25 3.85 12.00
C HIS A 79 17.39 3.95 13.01
N ALA A 80 17.06 3.92 14.31
CA ALA A 80 18.06 3.97 15.37
C ALA A 80 19.05 2.80 15.31
N SER A 81 18.59 1.60 14.96
CA SER A 81 19.46 0.41 14.88
C SER A 81 20.41 0.48 13.69
N LEU A 82 19.96 0.98 12.53
CA LEU A 82 20.82 1.22 11.37
C LEU A 82 21.86 2.30 11.67
N TYR A 83 21.45 3.43 12.25
CA TYR A 83 22.39 4.47 12.67
C TYR A 83 23.39 3.99 13.72
N LYS A 84 23.01 3.08 14.60
CA LYS A 84 23.92 2.48 15.57
C LYS A 84 24.91 1.52 14.91
N ALA A 85 24.46 0.78 13.89
CA ALA A 85 25.25 -0.25 13.22
C ALA A 85 26.29 0.33 12.26
N ASP A 86 26.00 1.46 11.60
CA ASP A 86 26.92 2.11 10.68
C ASP A 86 26.90 3.64 10.81
N GLN A 87 28.07 4.21 11.10
CA GLN A 87 28.24 5.66 11.21
C GLN A 87 28.18 6.38 9.86
N ASN A 88 28.40 5.67 8.74
CA ASN A 88 28.32 6.24 7.39
C ASN A 88 26.88 6.51 6.96
N ILE A 89 25.92 5.80 7.54
CA ILE A 89 24.50 6.06 7.29
C ILE A 89 24.12 7.38 7.97
N LYS A 90 23.74 8.38 7.17
CA LYS A 90 23.27 9.68 7.64
C LYS A 90 21.81 9.93 7.31
N PHE A 91 21.27 9.27 6.29
CA PHE A 91 19.88 9.43 5.89
C PHE A 91 19.22 8.07 5.66
N ILE A 92 17.97 7.91 6.10
CA ILE A 92 17.23 6.66 5.98
C ILE A 92 15.82 6.96 5.48
N ILE A 93 15.40 6.19 4.48
CA ILE A 93 14.07 6.20 3.89
C ILE A 93 13.49 4.80 4.05
N HIS A 94 12.36 4.68 4.71
CA HIS A 94 11.55 3.48 4.71
C HIS A 94 10.29 3.70 3.87
N THR A 95 10.01 2.80 2.93
CA THR A 95 8.85 2.87 2.02
C THR A 95 8.08 1.56 1.97
N HIS A 96 6.83 1.66 1.52
CA HIS A 96 5.96 0.53 1.19
C HIS A 96 5.80 0.41 -0.34
N GLN A 97 6.91 0.62 -1.05
CA GLN A 97 6.97 0.64 -2.51
C GLN A 97 6.41 -0.65 -3.13
N LYS A 98 5.72 -0.54 -4.26
CA LYS A 98 4.80 -1.55 -4.81
C LYS A 98 5.54 -2.84 -5.19
N PHE A 99 6.55 -2.73 -6.02
CA PHE A 99 7.24 -3.88 -6.60
C PHE A 99 8.18 -4.53 -5.58
N ALA A 100 8.95 -3.75 -4.81
CA ALA A 100 9.84 -4.33 -3.79
C ALA A 100 9.05 -5.07 -2.69
N SER A 101 7.88 -4.54 -2.28
CA SER A 101 7.00 -5.23 -1.33
C SER A 101 6.45 -6.52 -1.94
N ALA A 102 6.03 -6.51 -3.21
CA ALA A 102 5.46 -7.67 -3.86
C ALA A 102 6.45 -8.86 -3.96
N VAL A 103 7.72 -8.61 -4.29
CA VAL A 103 8.75 -9.68 -4.41
C VAL A 103 9.29 -10.17 -3.06
N SER A 104 8.95 -9.50 -1.97
CA SER A 104 9.56 -9.69 -0.65
C SER A 104 9.40 -11.09 -0.03
N GLY A 105 8.49 -11.93 -0.56
CA GLY A 105 8.36 -13.34 -0.16
C GLY A 105 8.94 -14.36 -1.15
N CYS A 106 9.54 -13.91 -2.25
CA CYS A 106 10.09 -14.80 -3.29
C CYS A 106 11.55 -15.18 -3.02
N PHE A 107 12.33 -14.30 -2.41
CA PHE A 107 13.79 -14.41 -2.32
C PHE A 107 14.31 -14.13 -0.91
N SER A 108 15.46 -14.70 -0.57
CA SER A 108 16.25 -14.26 0.60
C SER A 108 17.20 -13.11 0.25
N SER A 109 17.55 -12.97 -1.03
CA SER A 109 18.34 -11.89 -1.60
C SER A 109 18.07 -11.82 -3.10
N ILE A 110 17.99 -10.62 -3.66
CA ILE A 110 17.77 -10.37 -5.09
C ILE A 110 19.11 -10.01 -5.73
N PRO A 111 19.60 -10.77 -6.72
CA PRO A 111 20.81 -10.42 -7.44
C PRO A 111 20.59 -9.15 -8.29
N VAL A 112 21.59 -8.27 -8.33
CA VAL A 112 21.59 -7.10 -9.20
C VAL A 112 22.43 -7.45 -10.43
N GLU A 113 21.79 -7.87 -11.51
CA GLU A 113 22.51 -8.30 -12.73
C GLU A 113 23.05 -7.11 -13.54
N ASN A 114 22.42 -5.94 -13.42
CA ASN A 114 22.89 -4.73 -14.11
C ASN A 114 24.06 -4.10 -13.34
N GLU A 115 25.26 -4.16 -13.92
CA GLU A 115 26.49 -3.58 -13.35
C GLU A 115 26.37 -2.07 -13.07
N GLU A 116 25.58 -1.32 -13.85
CA GLU A 116 25.35 0.11 -13.60
C GLU A 116 24.68 0.35 -12.23
N LEU A 117 23.83 -0.58 -11.80
CA LEU A 117 23.13 -0.52 -10.52
C LEU A 117 23.99 -0.99 -9.33
N HIS A 118 25.14 -1.64 -9.57
CA HIS A 118 26.03 -2.08 -8.48
C HIS A 118 26.53 -0.91 -7.64
N SER A 119 26.76 0.23 -8.29
CA SER A 119 27.19 1.48 -7.61
C SER A 119 26.13 2.02 -6.66
N VAL A 120 24.85 1.68 -6.86
CA VAL A 120 23.70 2.19 -6.09
C VAL A 120 23.21 1.16 -5.07
N LEU A 121 22.97 -0.08 -5.51
CA LEU A 121 22.33 -1.13 -4.70
C LEU A 121 23.31 -2.17 -4.15
N GLY A 122 24.53 -2.22 -4.67
CA GLY A 122 25.46 -3.34 -4.49
C GLY A 122 25.16 -4.50 -5.45
N GLU A 123 25.88 -5.60 -5.32
CA GLU A 123 25.74 -6.79 -6.17
C GLU A 123 24.44 -7.57 -5.88
N ALA A 124 23.88 -7.42 -4.68
CA ALA A 124 22.64 -8.06 -4.29
C ALA A 124 21.90 -7.25 -3.21
N VAL A 125 20.57 -7.23 -3.29
CA VAL A 125 19.70 -6.61 -2.29
C VAL A 125 19.15 -7.69 -1.36
N PRO A 126 19.53 -7.69 -0.06
CA PRO A 126 19.07 -8.71 0.87
C PRO A 126 17.60 -8.51 1.27
N VAL A 127 16.95 -9.62 1.62
CA VAL A 127 15.58 -9.64 2.16
C VAL A 127 15.62 -10.02 3.64
N ALA A 128 15.36 -9.03 4.50
CA ALA A 128 15.26 -9.24 5.93
C ALA A 128 14.03 -10.08 6.28
N ARG A 129 14.22 -11.05 7.18
CA ARG A 129 13.14 -11.95 7.65
C ARG A 129 11.99 -11.15 8.25
N TYR A 130 10.77 -11.64 8.01
CA TYR A 130 9.55 -11.06 8.55
C TYR A 130 9.60 -10.85 10.07
N ALA A 131 9.12 -9.70 10.51
CA ALA A 131 8.73 -9.44 11.89
C ALA A 131 7.69 -8.32 11.92
N PRO A 132 6.80 -8.29 12.92
CA PRO A 132 5.80 -7.23 13.03
C PRO A 132 6.44 -5.84 13.07
N ALA A 133 5.80 -4.92 12.36
CA ALA A 133 6.09 -3.50 12.32
C ALA A 133 6.28 -2.89 13.72
N GLY A 134 7.18 -1.91 13.84
CA GLY A 134 7.45 -1.17 15.07
C GLY A 134 8.05 -1.97 16.23
N THR A 135 8.52 -3.20 15.99
CA THR A 135 9.18 -4.03 17.01
C THR A 135 10.70 -3.94 16.96
N LYS A 136 11.38 -4.19 18.09
CA LYS A 136 12.85 -4.39 18.07
C LYS A 136 13.28 -5.64 17.29
N ARG A 137 12.35 -6.54 16.94
CA ARG A 137 12.66 -7.77 16.20
C ARG A 137 12.92 -7.49 14.72
N ILE A 138 12.11 -6.63 14.09
CA ILE A 138 12.34 -6.23 12.69
C ILE A 138 13.68 -5.51 12.52
N ALA A 139 13.99 -4.58 13.43
CA ALA A 139 15.28 -3.89 13.44
C ALA A 139 16.48 -4.86 13.53
N ARG A 140 16.40 -5.91 14.38
CA ARG A 140 17.45 -6.94 14.47
C ARG A 140 17.59 -7.76 13.19
N HIS A 141 16.50 -8.06 12.49
CA HIS A 141 16.57 -8.80 11.22
C HIS A 141 17.21 -7.94 10.12
N ILE A 142 16.86 -6.66 10.07
CA ILE A 142 17.44 -5.69 9.12
C ILE A 142 18.94 -5.52 9.37
N VAL A 143 19.37 -5.27 10.61
CA VAL A 143 20.80 -5.09 10.93
C VAL A 143 21.62 -6.34 10.60
N LYS A 144 21.06 -7.55 10.70
CA LYS A 144 21.76 -8.77 10.27
C LYS A 144 22.01 -8.86 8.77
N CYS A 145 21.25 -8.12 7.97
CA CYS A 145 21.40 -8.05 6.52
C CYS A 145 22.32 -6.90 6.09
N LEU A 146 22.83 -6.09 7.03
CA LEU A 146 23.70 -4.97 6.74
C LEU A 146 25.13 -5.46 6.45
N THR A 147 25.35 -5.93 5.22
CA THR A 147 26.67 -6.21 4.65
C THR A 147 27.14 -5.02 3.81
N LYS A 148 28.45 -4.76 3.69
CA LYS A 148 28.96 -3.70 2.80
C LYS A 148 29.41 -4.32 1.48
N PRO A 149 29.11 -3.71 0.31
CA PRO A 149 28.27 -2.53 0.08
C PRO A 149 26.78 -2.91 -0.07
N VAL A 150 25.89 -2.36 0.78
CA VAL A 150 24.43 -2.50 0.65
C VAL A 150 23.80 -1.16 0.99
N GLY A 151 23.00 -0.63 0.07
CA GLY A 151 22.23 0.60 0.27
C GLY A 151 20.76 0.38 0.65
N ALA A 152 20.21 -0.77 0.28
CA ALA A 152 18.80 -1.07 0.50
C ALA A 152 18.59 -2.48 1.04
N ILE A 153 17.55 -2.65 1.85
CA ILE A 153 17.14 -3.94 2.42
C ILE A 153 15.63 -4.06 2.26
N ILE A 154 15.17 -5.13 1.61
CA ILE A 154 13.74 -5.44 1.53
C ILE A 154 13.31 -6.05 2.87
N MET A 155 12.16 -5.64 3.37
CA MET A 155 11.54 -6.15 4.59
C MET A 155 10.42 -7.11 4.17
N ALA A 156 10.64 -8.41 4.36
CA ALA A 156 9.69 -9.46 3.96
C ALA A 156 8.26 -9.11 4.39
N GLN A 157 7.32 -9.14 3.44
CA GLN A 157 5.87 -8.89 3.60
C GLN A 157 5.50 -7.50 4.17
N HIS A 158 6.40 -6.52 4.07
CA HIS A 158 6.22 -5.21 4.70
C HIS A 158 6.58 -4.04 3.78
N GLY A 159 7.80 -3.97 3.26
CA GLY A 159 8.29 -2.81 2.52
C GLY A 159 9.78 -2.87 2.26
N ALA A 160 10.44 -1.72 2.21
CA ALA A 160 11.90 -1.63 2.07
C ALA A 160 12.46 -0.50 2.94
N VAL A 161 13.75 -0.61 3.30
CA VAL A 161 14.51 0.45 3.94
C VAL A 161 15.76 0.72 3.10
N CYS A 162 15.93 1.98 2.69
CA CYS A 162 17.02 2.48 1.86
C CYS A 162 17.77 3.56 2.65
N PHE A 163 19.09 3.64 2.51
CA PHE A 163 19.92 4.47 3.36
C PHE A 163 21.25 4.85 2.72
N GLY A 164 21.67 6.09 2.94
CA GLY A 164 22.87 6.65 2.33
C GLY A 164 23.60 7.64 3.22
N ALA A 165 24.70 8.17 2.69
CA ALA A 165 25.47 9.26 3.26
C ALA A 165 24.69 10.60 3.24
N ASP A 166 23.67 10.70 2.38
CA ASP A 166 22.74 11.81 2.32
C ASP A 166 21.36 11.38 1.78
N ALA A 167 20.45 12.35 1.67
CA ALA A 167 19.09 12.13 1.19
C ALA A 167 19.02 11.76 -0.29
N ALA A 168 19.93 12.27 -1.12
CA ALA A 168 19.94 12.00 -2.54
C ALA A 168 20.34 10.54 -2.81
N GLU A 169 21.36 10.04 -2.12
CA GLU A 169 21.79 8.65 -2.20
C GLU A 169 20.70 7.68 -1.71
N ALA A 170 20.10 7.95 -0.54
CA ALA A 170 19.02 7.12 -0.01
C ALA A 170 17.80 7.09 -0.95
N PHE A 171 17.50 8.20 -1.61
CA PHE A 171 16.40 8.28 -2.58
C PHE A 171 16.73 7.55 -3.87
N ALA A 172 17.94 7.70 -4.41
CA ALA A 172 18.41 6.99 -5.59
C ALA A 172 18.35 5.47 -5.40
N GLN A 173 18.70 4.98 -4.21
CA GLN A 173 18.55 3.57 -3.85
C GLN A 173 17.07 3.12 -3.82
N ALA A 174 16.16 3.96 -3.30
CA ALA A 174 14.74 3.65 -3.29
C ALA A 174 14.14 3.56 -4.69
N GLU A 175 14.53 4.47 -5.60
CA GLU A 175 14.12 4.44 -7.02
C GLU A 175 14.69 3.22 -7.74
N ALA A 176 16.01 3.00 -7.62
CA ALA A 176 16.69 1.89 -8.28
C ALA A 176 16.15 0.54 -7.80
N LEU A 177 15.83 0.39 -6.51
CA LEU A 177 15.25 -0.82 -5.95
C LEU A 177 13.88 -1.12 -6.55
N GLU A 178 13.01 -0.11 -6.66
CA GLU A 178 11.67 -0.28 -7.19
C GLU A 178 11.72 -0.71 -8.66
N ASP A 179 12.60 -0.08 -9.45
CA ASP A 179 12.81 -0.44 -10.85
C ASP A 179 13.41 -1.84 -11.04
N LEU A 180 14.40 -2.20 -10.21
CA LEU A 180 14.95 -3.56 -10.20
C LEU A 180 13.85 -4.59 -9.94
N CYS A 181 13.03 -4.37 -8.91
CA CYS A 181 11.96 -5.29 -8.54
C CYS A 181 10.85 -5.34 -9.60
N ARG A 182 10.50 -4.20 -10.22
CA ARG A 182 9.55 -4.14 -11.34
C ARG A 182 10.03 -4.98 -12.52
N ASN A 183 11.28 -4.78 -12.93
CA ASN A 183 11.89 -5.51 -14.04
C ASN A 183 11.96 -7.01 -13.75
N LEU A 184 12.31 -7.39 -12.51
CA LEU A 184 12.29 -8.78 -12.07
C LEU A 184 10.89 -9.40 -12.19
N ILE A 185 9.85 -8.76 -11.67
CA ILE A 185 8.48 -9.26 -11.78
C ILE A 185 8.07 -9.44 -13.24
N PHE A 186 8.42 -8.48 -14.10
CA PHE A 186 8.07 -8.52 -15.52
C PHE A 186 8.83 -9.59 -16.30
N ALA A 187 10.07 -9.87 -15.93
CA ALA A 187 10.84 -10.99 -16.47
C ALA A 187 10.24 -12.34 -16.01
N GLU A 188 9.89 -12.44 -14.73
CA GLU A 188 9.32 -13.65 -14.15
C GLU A 188 7.90 -13.95 -14.66
N VAL A 189 7.11 -12.91 -14.94
CA VAL A 189 5.72 -13.01 -15.39
C VAL A 189 5.47 -12.10 -16.62
N PRO A 190 5.91 -12.50 -17.83
CA PRO A 190 5.77 -11.68 -19.03
C PRO A 190 4.34 -11.27 -19.38
N ALA A 191 3.35 -12.10 -19.03
CA ALA A 191 1.94 -11.78 -19.22
C ALA A 191 1.48 -10.58 -18.37
N LEU A 192 2.05 -10.41 -17.18
CA LEU A 192 1.78 -9.26 -16.32
C LEU A 192 2.47 -8.00 -16.88
N ALA A 193 3.70 -8.12 -17.38
CA ALA A 193 4.37 -7.03 -18.09
C ALA A 193 3.54 -6.52 -19.28
N LEU A 194 2.93 -7.44 -20.04
CA LEU A 194 2.01 -7.08 -21.11
C LEU A 194 0.75 -6.37 -20.60
N ALA A 195 0.18 -6.80 -19.46
CA ALA A 195 -0.97 -6.13 -18.85
C ALA A 195 -0.64 -4.68 -18.47
N TYR A 196 0.51 -4.43 -17.82
CA TYR A 196 0.99 -3.09 -17.48
C TYR A 196 1.18 -2.21 -18.74
N ARG A 197 1.86 -2.72 -19.77
CA ARG A 197 2.02 -1.98 -21.05
C ARG A 197 0.69 -1.65 -21.73
N ARG A 198 -0.29 -2.57 -21.66
CA ARG A 198 -1.63 -2.32 -22.22
C ARG A 198 -2.38 -1.27 -21.41
N TYR A 199 -2.26 -1.29 -20.09
CA TYR A 199 -2.85 -0.28 -19.21
C TYR A 199 -2.29 1.11 -19.48
N GLU A 200 -0.97 1.27 -19.59
CA GLU A 200 -0.31 2.55 -19.92
C GLU A 200 -0.79 3.11 -21.27
N ARG A 201 -1.06 2.24 -22.24
CA ARG A 201 -1.61 2.59 -23.56
C ARG A 201 -3.14 2.72 -23.58
N LYS A 202 -3.82 2.67 -22.43
CA LYS A 202 -5.29 2.67 -22.30
C LYS A 202 -6.00 1.54 -23.07
N ALA A 203 -5.28 0.47 -23.40
CA ALA A 203 -5.73 -0.70 -24.17
C ALA A 203 -6.08 -1.91 -23.27
N LEU A 204 -6.06 -1.72 -21.94
CA LEU A 204 -6.57 -2.66 -20.96
C LEU A 204 -7.77 -2.00 -20.28
N GLN A 205 -8.95 -2.59 -20.44
CA GLN A 205 -10.21 -2.09 -19.90
C GLN A 205 -10.93 -3.22 -19.13
N PRO A 206 -11.72 -2.89 -18.11
CA PRO A 206 -12.59 -3.86 -17.47
C PRO A 206 -13.68 -4.34 -18.45
N LEU A 207 -14.20 -5.55 -18.26
CA LEU A 207 -15.36 -6.04 -19.01
C LEU A 207 -16.61 -5.21 -18.69
N ILE A 208 -16.81 -4.89 -17.41
CA ILE A 208 -17.92 -4.09 -16.91
C ILE A 208 -17.35 -2.87 -16.17
N ASN A 209 -17.86 -1.68 -16.51
CA ASN A 209 -17.58 -0.45 -15.76
C ASN A 209 -18.52 -0.38 -14.56
N PHE A 210 -17.99 -0.50 -13.36
CA PHE A 210 -18.74 -0.35 -12.12
C PHE A 210 -18.74 1.10 -11.61
N TYR A 211 -18.19 2.05 -12.36
CA TYR A 211 -18.26 3.46 -12.02
C TYR A 211 -17.58 3.83 -10.67
N ALA A 212 -17.81 5.06 -10.25
CA ALA A 212 -17.50 5.57 -8.93
C ALA A 212 -18.78 6.12 -8.29
N SER A 213 -18.82 6.19 -6.96
CA SER A 213 -19.93 6.83 -6.27
C SER A 213 -19.53 7.47 -4.95
N CYS A 214 -20.37 8.41 -4.52
CA CYS A 214 -20.32 8.98 -3.18
C CYS A 214 -21.71 8.97 -2.52
N ARG A 215 -21.72 8.78 -1.20
CA ARG A 215 -22.89 8.94 -0.33
C ARG A 215 -23.08 10.43 0.00
N GLU A 216 -24.33 10.88 -0.07
CA GLU A 216 -24.81 12.21 0.29
C GLU A 216 -26.04 12.06 1.19
N GLY A 217 -25.82 11.93 2.50
CA GLY A 217 -26.88 11.63 3.47
C GLY A 217 -27.55 10.29 3.17
N ASP A 218 -28.86 10.34 2.91
CA ASP A 218 -29.68 9.17 2.58
C ASP A 218 -29.72 8.85 1.07
N SER A 219 -28.94 9.58 0.27
CA SER A 219 -28.82 9.37 -1.18
C SER A 219 -27.40 9.01 -1.59
N CYS A 220 -27.24 8.42 -2.77
CA CYS A 220 -25.92 8.24 -3.39
C CYS A 220 -25.92 8.72 -4.85
N THR A 221 -24.79 9.27 -5.26
CA THR A 221 -24.53 9.71 -6.64
C THR A 221 -23.52 8.77 -7.28
N VAL A 222 -23.89 8.13 -8.39
CA VAL A 222 -23.03 7.23 -9.18
C VAL A 222 -22.64 7.95 -10.47
N TYR A 223 -21.35 7.93 -10.81
CA TYR A 223 -20.78 8.67 -11.93
C TYR A 223 -19.61 7.93 -12.59
N ASP A 224 -19.45 8.09 -13.90
CA ASP A 224 -18.27 7.60 -14.62
C ASP A 224 -17.11 8.56 -14.44
N LYS A 225 -16.08 8.11 -13.72
CA LYS A 225 -14.87 8.88 -13.44
C LYS A 225 -14.05 9.25 -14.69
N ASN A 226 -14.23 8.54 -15.81
CA ASN A 226 -13.48 8.83 -17.04
C ASN A 226 -14.11 9.97 -17.84
N THR A 227 -15.42 10.16 -17.72
CA THR A 227 -16.18 11.16 -18.49
C THR A 227 -16.78 12.26 -17.62
N ASP A 228 -16.70 12.13 -16.29
CA ASP A 228 -17.36 12.99 -15.29
C ASP A 228 -18.88 13.10 -15.52
N ILE A 229 -19.49 12.03 -16.06
CA ILE A 229 -20.94 11.96 -16.31
C ILE A 229 -21.61 11.26 -15.14
N THR A 230 -22.63 11.91 -14.55
CA THR A 230 -23.53 11.28 -13.58
C THR A 230 -24.35 10.21 -14.30
N ILE A 231 -24.26 8.97 -13.82
CA ILE A 231 -25.06 7.83 -14.30
C ILE A 231 -26.45 7.91 -13.69
N CYS A 232 -26.51 8.06 -12.37
CA CYS A 232 -27.75 8.25 -11.64
C CYS A 232 -27.52 8.75 -10.21
N LYS A 233 -28.54 9.39 -9.66
CA LYS A 233 -28.68 9.69 -8.24
C LYS A 233 -29.91 8.97 -7.69
N MET A 234 -29.75 8.27 -6.58
CA MET A 234 -30.83 7.48 -5.99
C MET A 234 -30.85 7.52 -4.47
N ASP A 235 -32.04 7.38 -3.90
CA ASP A 235 -32.25 7.19 -2.47
C ASP A 235 -31.79 5.78 -2.05
N ILE A 236 -31.02 5.69 -0.97
CA ILE A 236 -30.34 4.46 -0.56
C ILE A 236 -31.33 3.40 -0.10
N LYS A 237 -32.36 3.81 0.65
CA LYS A 237 -33.34 2.91 1.27
C LYS A 237 -34.43 2.46 0.31
N SER A 238 -35.01 3.40 -0.42
CA SER A 238 -36.15 3.15 -1.31
C SER A 238 -35.73 2.75 -2.72
N GLY A 239 -34.50 3.04 -3.14
CA GLY A 239 -34.06 2.84 -4.52
C GLY A 239 -34.66 3.83 -5.52
N ASN A 240 -35.41 4.83 -5.05
CA ASN A 240 -36.02 5.84 -5.91
C ASN A 240 -34.93 6.68 -6.60
N ILE A 241 -34.95 6.69 -7.92
CA ILE A 241 -34.03 7.46 -8.75
C ILE A 241 -34.53 8.90 -8.85
N THR A 242 -33.69 9.85 -8.46
CA THR A 242 -33.99 11.29 -8.53
C THR A 242 -33.37 11.95 -9.76
N GLU A 243 -32.32 11.35 -10.33
CA GLU A 243 -31.64 11.79 -11.55
C GLU A 243 -31.08 10.58 -12.29
N GLY A 244 -31.12 10.59 -13.63
CA GLY A 244 -30.62 9.51 -14.47
C GLY A 244 -31.61 8.36 -14.70
N LEU A 245 -31.10 7.21 -15.13
CA LEU A 245 -31.87 5.99 -15.38
C LEU A 245 -31.37 4.85 -14.49
N PHE A 246 -32.21 3.82 -14.31
CA PHE A 246 -31.82 2.62 -13.57
C PHE A 246 -30.68 1.90 -14.29
N ASP A 247 -29.70 1.49 -13.49
CA ASP A 247 -28.49 0.81 -13.92
C ASP A 247 -28.10 -0.22 -12.86
N PHE A 248 -27.83 -1.46 -13.27
CA PHE A 248 -27.58 -2.57 -12.32
C PHE A 248 -26.27 -2.39 -11.56
N GLN A 249 -25.26 -1.78 -12.20
CA GLN A 249 -23.97 -1.48 -11.58
C GLN A 249 -24.16 -0.38 -10.53
N ALA A 250 -24.99 0.62 -10.80
CA ALA A 250 -25.34 1.65 -9.83
C ALA A 250 -26.19 1.12 -8.66
N ASP A 251 -27.12 0.20 -8.90
CA ASP A 251 -27.93 -0.40 -7.83
C ASP A 251 -27.09 -1.27 -6.86
N LEU A 252 -26.03 -1.91 -7.36
CA LEU A 252 -25.03 -2.56 -6.51
C LEU A 252 -24.41 -1.57 -5.51
N HIS A 253 -24.07 -0.35 -5.94
CA HIS A 253 -23.49 0.67 -5.05
C HIS A 253 -24.49 1.06 -3.96
N ARG A 254 -25.76 1.22 -4.33
CA ARG A 254 -26.85 1.47 -3.38
C ARG A 254 -26.95 0.37 -2.32
N HIS A 255 -26.95 -0.90 -2.72
CA HIS A 255 -27.01 -2.02 -1.79
C HIS A 255 -25.80 -2.07 -0.83
N ILE A 256 -24.60 -1.75 -1.32
CA ILE A 256 -23.41 -1.62 -0.47
C ILE A 256 -23.61 -0.52 0.57
N TYR A 257 -24.09 0.66 0.16
CA TYR A 257 -24.37 1.76 1.08
C TYR A 257 -25.48 1.43 2.08
N ASP A 258 -26.54 0.75 1.65
CA ASP A 258 -27.64 0.39 2.55
C ASP A 258 -27.18 -0.58 3.65
N THR A 259 -26.31 -1.53 3.28
CA THR A 259 -25.79 -2.57 4.18
C THR A 259 -24.68 -2.06 5.10
N TYR A 260 -23.84 -1.15 4.61
CA TYR A 260 -22.65 -0.67 5.32
C TYR A 260 -22.68 0.86 5.49
N PRO A 261 -23.25 1.36 6.60
CA PRO A 261 -23.37 2.79 6.88
C PRO A 261 -22.03 3.53 6.93
N ASP A 262 -20.94 2.86 7.32
CA ASP A 262 -19.60 3.46 7.43
C ASP A 262 -18.93 3.69 6.06
N ILE A 263 -19.46 3.11 4.98
CA ILE A 263 -18.94 3.32 3.62
C ILE A 263 -19.57 4.59 3.04
N ASN A 264 -18.72 5.49 2.54
CA ASN A 264 -19.14 6.75 1.90
C ASN A 264 -18.68 6.85 0.45
N PHE A 265 -17.61 6.16 0.06
CA PHE A 265 -17.07 6.22 -1.30
C PHE A 265 -16.84 4.81 -1.83
N ILE A 266 -17.24 4.58 -3.07
CA ILE A 266 -16.97 3.34 -3.81
C ILE A 266 -16.31 3.72 -5.12
N GLU A 267 -15.22 3.04 -5.48
CA GLU A 267 -14.55 3.25 -6.77
C GLU A 267 -14.00 1.93 -7.30
N GLN A 268 -14.24 1.67 -8.59
CA GLN A 268 -13.62 0.54 -9.29
C GLN A 268 -12.11 0.74 -9.45
N SER A 269 -11.30 -0.22 -8.97
CA SER A 269 -9.90 -0.36 -9.32
C SER A 269 -9.76 -1.13 -10.64
N SER A 270 -9.30 -0.42 -11.67
CA SER A 270 -8.93 -0.96 -12.97
C SER A 270 -7.40 -1.07 -13.14
N LEU A 271 -6.65 -1.09 -12.02
CA LEU A 271 -5.20 -1.23 -12.05
C LEU A 271 -4.77 -2.56 -12.70
N PRO A 272 -3.56 -2.63 -13.28
CA PRO A 272 -3.14 -3.75 -14.11
C PRO A 272 -3.23 -5.12 -13.44
N ALA A 273 -2.75 -5.27 -12.20
CA ALA A 273 -2.77 -6.55 -11.49
C ALA A 273 -4.20 -6.90 -11.04
N ALA A 274 -5.02 -5.91 -10.67
CA ALA A 274 -6.45 -6.11 -10.43
C ALA A 274 -7.15 -6.72 -11.66
N LEU A 275 -7.00 -6.12 -12.84
CA LEU A 275 -7.58 -6.64 -14.08
C LEU A 275 -6.95 -7.96 -14.54
N PHE A 276 -5.66 -8.18 -14.25
CA PHE A 276 -4.97 -9.41 -14.59
C PHE A 276 -5.47 -10.60 -13.76
N VAL A 277 -5.54 -10.44 -12.44
CA VAL A 277 -6.01 -11.49 -11.52
C VAL A 277 -7.50 -11.72 -11.67
N SER A 278 -8.30 -10.67 -11.88
CA SER A 278 -9.74 -10.83 -12.00
C SER A 278 -10.15 -11.67 -13.22
N LYS A 279 -9.28 -11.87 -14.22
CA LYS A 279 -9.49 -12.78 -15.36
C LYS A 279 -9.15 -14.25 -15.07
N LYS A 280 -8.76 -14.57 -13.84
CA LYS A 280 -8.25 -15.88 -13.41
C LYS A 280 -9.18 -16.55 -12.40
N MET A 281 -10.49 -16.39 -12.56
CA MET A 281 -11.53 -16.93 -11.67
C MET A 281 -11.44 -18.43 -11.35
N ASN A 282 -10.66 -19.21 -12.11
CA ASN A 282 -10.37 -20.61 -11.80
C ASN A 282 -9.42 -20.81 -10.59
N ILE A 283 -8.93 -19.73 -9.99
CA ILE A 283 -8.18 -19.74 -8.74
C ILE A 283 -9.19 -19.70 -7.60
N ASP A 284 -8.86 -20.30 -6.44
CA ASP A 284 -9.66 -20.18 -5.21
C ASP A 284 -10.23 -18.76 -5.11
N ASN A 285 -11.56 -18.65 -5.04
CA ASN A 285 -12.27 -17.38 -5.01
C ASN A 285 -11.83 -16.52 -3.80
N CYS A 286 -11.06 -17.06 -2.87
CA CYS A 286 -10.42 -16.36 -1.76
C CYS A 286 -8.96 -15.97 -2.07
N ILE A 287 -8.69 -14.67 -2.10
CA ILE A 287 -7.35 -14.09 -2.25
C ILE A 287 -6.81 -13.70 -0.87
N PRO A 288 -5.80 -14.40 -0.33
CA PRO A 288 -5.28 -14.13 1.00
C PRO A 288 -4.38 -12.89 1.06
N ALA A 289 -4.15 -12.40 2.27
CA ALA A 289 -3.14 -11.38 2.54
C ALA A 289 -1.72 -11.94 2.41
N PHE A 290 -0.91 -11.36 1.53
CA PHE A 290 0.54 -11.60 1.44
C PHE A 290 1.35 -10.53 2.15
N LEU A 291 0.78 -9.33 2.32
CA LEU A 291 1.46 -8.15 2.88
C LEU A 291 0.71 -7.63 4.11
N ASP A 292 1.48 -7.11 5.09
CA ASP A 292 0.94 -6.64 6.38
C ASP A 292 -0.09 -5.52 6.19
N ASP A 293 0.19 -4.60 5.28
CA ASP A 293 -0.69 -3.47 4.99
C ASP A 293 -2.01 -3.88 4.34
N PHE A 294 -1.97 -4.85 3.42
CA PHE A 294 -3.19 -5.45 2.88
C PHE A 294 -4.03 -6.07 4.00
N ALA A 295 -3.41 -6.83 4.90
CA ALA A 295 -4.10 -7.40 6.05
C ALA A 295 -4.73 -6.33 6.97
N GLN A 296 -4.07 -5.18 7.11
CA GLN A 296 -4.56 -4.04 7.91
C GLN A 296 -5.73 -3.30 7.23
N ILE A 297 -5.60 -3.00 5.94
CA ILE A 297 -6.50 -2.07 5.22
C ILE A 297 -7.56 -2.78 4.38
N ALA A 298 -7.21 -3.80 3.60
CA ALA A 298 -8.16 -4.48 2.73
C ALA A 298 -8.96 -5.54 3.49
N GLY A 299 -8.29 -6.30 4.35
CA GLY A 299 -8.89 -7.37 5.16
C GLY A 299 -8.00 -8.62 5.25
N GLU A 300 -8.44 -9.66 5.96
CA GLU A 300 -7.69 -10.92 6.08
C GLU A 300 -7.50 -11.66 4.74
N ASN A 301 -8.43 -11.41 3.82
CA ASN A 301 -8.49 -11.86 2.44
C ASN A 301 -9.51 -10.97 1.72
N VAL A 302 -9.54 -11.08 0.41
CA VAL A 302 -10.63 -10.55 -0.44
C VAL A 302 -11.16 -11.66 -1.30
N PHE A 303 -12.38 -11.50 -1.81
CA PHE A 303 -12.99 -12.51 -2.66
C PHE A 303 -13.05 -12.06 -4.12
N LEU A 304 -13.12 -13.03 -5.02
CA LEU A 304 -13.35 -12.84 -6.44
C LEU A 304 -14.72 -13.44 -6.80
N PHE A 305 -15.61 -12.60 -7.33
CA PHE A 305 -16.95 -12.99 -7.74
C PHE A 305 -17.15 -12.80 -9.24
N PRO A 306 -18.00 -13.62 -9.88
CA PRO A 306 -18.51 -13.28 -11.21
C PRO A 306 -19.47 -12.09 -11.10
N PHE A 307 -19.82 -11.48 -12.24
CA PHE A 307 -20.99 -10.59 -12.34
C PHE A 307 -21.63 -10.74 -13.72
N PHE A 308 -22.92 -11.05 -13.75
CA PHE A 308 -23.72 -11.24 -14.95
C PHE A 308 -24.99 -10.40 -14.82
N GLU A 309 -25.26 -9.53 -15.80
CA GLU A 309 -26.39 -8.60 -15.74
C GLU A 309 -27.74 -9.33 -15.57
N ASN A 310 -27.91 -10.50 -16.17
CA ASN A 310 -29.13 -11.32 -16.04
C ASN A 310 -29.31 -11.97 -14.66
N ARG A 311 -28.32 -11.89 -13.77
CA ARG A 311 -28.37 -12.32 -12.36
C ARG A 311 -27.91 -11.20 -11.41
N ALA A 312 -27.95 -9.95 -11.86
CA ALA A 312 -27.36 -8.82 -11.14
C ALA A 312 -27.86 -8.69 -9.69
N GLU A 313 -29.14 -8.92 -9.42
CA GLU A 313 -29.73 -8.82 -8.07
C GLU A 313 -29.14 -9.87 -7.10
N GLU A 314 -29.13 -11.14 -7.49
CA GLU A 314 -28.56 -12.24 -6.71
C GLU A 314 -27.05 -12.00 -6.46
N MET A 315 -26.32 -11.66 -7.52
CA MET A 315 -24.87 -11.45 -7.44
C MET A 315 -24.51 -10.19 -6.66
N SER A 316 -25.36 -9.17 -6.69
CA SER A 316 -25.17 -7.99 -5.85
C SER A 316 -25.26 -8.35 -4.38
N THR A 317 -26.19 -9.23 -4.01
CA THR A 317 -26.30 -9.74 -2.64
C THR A 317 -25.03 -10.50 -2.23
N GLU A 318 -24.52 -11.39 -3.08
CA GLU A 318 -23.27 -12.12 -2.81
C GLU A 318 -22.05 -11.19 -2.66
N ILE A 319 -21.93 -10.18 -3.52
CA ILE A 319 -20.85 -9.18 -3.48
C ILE A 319 -20.94 -8.34 -2.20
N VAL A 320 -22.15 -7.93 -1.82
CA VAL A 320 -22.40 -7.18 -0.58
C VAL A 320 -22.01 -8.02 0.64
N ASP A 321 -22.40 -9.28 0.70
CA ASP A 321 -22.03 -10.19 1.79
C ASP A 321 -20.51 -10.43 1.86
N ALA A 322 -19.85 -10.51 0.70
CA ALA A 322 -18.42 -10.68 0.60
C ALA A 322 -17.63 -9.51 1.22
N LEU A 323 -18.18 -8.30 1.17
CA LEU A 323 -17.56 -7.10 1.75
C LEU A 323 -17.55 -7.11 3.29
N LYS A 324 -18.19 -8.08 3.96
CA LYS A 324 -18.21 -8.15 5.43
C LYS A 324 -16.78 -8.26 5.99
N ASN A 325 -16.38 -7.26 6.77
CA ASN A 325 -15.03 -7.06 7.33
C ASN A 325 -13.91 -6.80 6.29
N ARG A 326 -14.27 -6.46 5.06
CA ARG A 326 -13.35 -6.17 3.96
C ARG A 326 -13.63 -4.79 3.39
N SER A 327 -12.62 -4.20 2.78
CA SER A 327 -12.74 -2.91 2.13
C SER A 327 -12.79 -3.03 0.61
N CYS A 328 -12.59 -4.22 0.05
CA CYS A 328 -12.75 -4.44 -1.39
C CYS A 328 -13.10 -5.89 -1.73
N VAL A 329 -13.55 -6.06 -2.97
CA VAL A 329 -13.90 -7.34 -3.59
C VAL A 329 -13.51 -7.28 -5.07
N LEU A 330 -12.96 -8.37 -5.61
CA LEU A 330 -12.70 -8.46 -7.04
C LEU A 330 -13.95 -8.93 -7.78
N VAL A 331 -14.13 -8.40 -8.99
CA VAL A 331 -15.18 -8.81 -9.91
C VAL A 331 -14.54 -9.33 -11.19
N ASN A 332 -14.97 -10.52 -11.63
CA ASN A 332 -14.40 -11.23 -12.77
C ASN A 332 -14.29 -10.33 -13.99
N GLU A 333 -13.10 -10.32 -14.60
CA GLU A 333 -12.72 -9.47 -15.74
C GLU A 333 -12.87 -7.94 -15.57
N SER A 334 -13.27 -7.48 -14.39
CA SER A 334 -13.61 -6.07 -14.13
C SER A 334 -12.77 -5.44 -13.02
N GLY A 335 -11.75 -6.13 -12.50
CA GLY A 335 -10.86 -5.59 -11.48
C GLY A 335 -11.46 -5.71 -10.09
N ALA A 336 -11.55 -4.62 -9.34
CA ALA A 336 -12.08 -4.65 -7.97
C ALA A 336 -12.96 -3.46 -7.63
N LEU A 337 -13.97 -3.68 -6.79
CA LEU A 337 -14.75 -2.64 -6.13
C LEU A 337 -14.09 -2.30 -4.80
N CYS A 338 -13.60 -1.06 -4.66
CA CYS A 338 -12.97 -0.56 -3.44
C CYS A 338 -13.93 0.36 -2.70
N CYS A 339 -14.12 0.12 -1.40
CA CYS A 339 -15.08 0.80 -0.55
C CYS A 339 -14.36 1.44 0.66
N VAL A 340 -14.56 2.73 0.89
CA VAL A 340 -13.90 3.49 1.96
C VAL A 340 -14.84 4.52 2.61
N SER A 341 -14.50 4.92 3.83
CA SER A 341 -15.22 5.97 4.58
C SER A 341 -14.75 7.38 4.21
N ASP A 342 -13.46 7.55 3.89
CA ASP A 342 -12.84 8.82 3.48
C ASP A 342 -12.32 8.68 2.03
N LYS A 343 -12.64 9.66 1.19
CA LYS A 343 -12.21 9.72 -0.21
C LYS A 343 -10.69 9.66 -0.35
N ASN A 344 -9.94 10.18 0.61
CA ASN A 344 -8.48 10.17 0.59
C ASN A 344 -7.89 8.76 0.72
N ASP A 345 -8.68 7.78 1.17
CA ASP A 345 -8.24 6.40 1.40
C ASP A 345 -8.34 5.54 0.14
N ILE A 346 -9.15 5.96 -0.84
CA ILE A 346 -9.46 5.13 -2.01
C ILE A 346 -8.21 4.78 -2.83
N GLY A 347 -7.34 5.76 -3.06
CA GLY A 347 -6.09 5.56 -3.79
C GLY A 347 -5.15 4.60 -3.05
N ALA A 348 -5.03 4.76 -1.73
CA ALA A 348 -4.22 3.88 -0.91
C ALA A 348 -4.71 2.43 -0.94
N LEU A 349 -6.02 2.22 -0.77
CA LEU A 349 -6.62 0.88 -0.84
C LEU A 349 -6.37 0.21 -2.20
N LYS A 350 -6.49 0.95 -3.30
CA LYS A 350 -6.22 0.44 -4.65
C LYS A 350 -4.77 0.02 -4.83
N GLU A 351 -3.83 0.86 -4.39
CA GLU A 351 -2.40 0.57 -4.47
C GLU A 351 -2.00 -0.62 -3.57
N ILE A 352 -2.61 -0.75 -2.39
CA ILE A 352 -2.41 -1.88 -1.48
C ILE A 352 -2.95 -3.18 -2.07
N LEU A 353 -4.13 -3.13 -2.67
CA LEU A 353 -4.70 -4.26 -3.38
C LEU A 353 -3.77 -4.67 -4.54
N GLU A 354 -3.35 -3.72 -5.38
CA GLU A 354 -2.49 -3.95 -6.53
C GLU A 354 -1.22 -4.71 -6.14
N LYS A 355 -0.48 -4.26 -5.12
CA LYS A 355 0.73 -4.95 -4.67
C LYS A 355 0.48 -6.33 -4.05
N ASN A 356 -0.63 -6.53 -3.36
CA ASN A 356 -0.99 -7.86 -2.84
C ASN A 356 -1.35 -8.83 -3.98
N LEU A 357 -1.97 -8.32 -5.04
CA LEU A 357 -2.24 -9.10 -6.25
C LEU A 357 -0.96 -9.43 -7.03
N LEU A 358 0.01 -8.52 -7.09
CA LEU A 358 1.36 -8.85 -7.60
C LEU A 358 2.00 -9.98 -6.79
N ALA A 359 1.93 -9.91 -5.45
CA ALA A 359 2.42 -10.97 -4.57
C ALA A 359 1.70 -12.32 -4.79
N LEU A 360 0.38 -12.30 -4.95
CA LEU A 360 -0.41 -13.48 -5.31
C LEU A 360 0.06 -14.08 -6.64
N VAL A 361 0.23 -13.27 -7.69
CA VAL A 361 0.68 -13.75 -9.01
C VAL A 361 2.07 -14.38 -8.91
N LEU A 362 2.98 -13.77 -8.15
CA LEU A 362 4.30 -14.34 -7.90
C LEU A 362 4.21 -15.67 -7.13
N SER A 363 3.29 -15.82 -6.18
CA SER A 363 3.10 -17.07 -5.44
C SER A 363 2.72 -18.26 -6.32
N TRP A 364 2.10 -18.02 -7.49
CA TRP A 364 1.82 -19.08 -8.46
C TRP A 364 3.09 -19.66 -9.07
N LYS A 365 4.18 -18.88 -9.11
CA LYS A 365 5.48 -19.29 -9.63
C LYS A 365 6.43 -19.73 -8.51
N PHE A 366 6.53 -18.95 -7.44
CA PHE A 366 7.44 -19.16 -6.32
C PHE A 366 6.77 -19.96 -5.20
N LYS A 367 6.99 -21.28 -5.18
CA LYS A 367 6.37 -22.21 -4.21
C LYS A 367 6.61 -21.89 -2.73
N ASN A 368 7.65 -21.13 -2.42
CA ASN A 368 8.00 -20.74 -1.05
C ASN A 368 7.36 -19.42 -0.61
N TYR A 369 6.59 -18.76 -1.48
CA TYR A 369 5.89 -17.53 -1.15
C TYR A 369 4.54 -17.86 -0.51
N PHE A 370 4.51 -17.87 0.82
CA PHE A 370 3.31 -18.16 1.58
C PHE A 370 2.58 -16.87 2.00
N PRO A 371 1.23 -16.87 2.02
CA PRO A 371 0.47 -15.77 2.56
C PRO A 371 0.67 -15.64 4.08
N ILE A 372 0.38 -14.46 4.61
CA ILE A 372 0.27 -14.23 6.05
C ILE A 372 -0.84 -15.12 6.58
N SER A 373 -0.56 -15.86 7.67
CA SER A 373 -1.57 -16.74 8.26
C SER A 373 -2.85 -15.96 8.61
N ARG A 374 -4.02 -16.56 8.38
CA ARG A 374 -5.32 -15.93 8.65
C ARG A 374 -5.42 -15.34 10.05
N ARG A 375 -4.95 -16.04 11.08
CA ARG A 375 -4.95 -15.56 12.48
C ARG A 375 -4.09 -14.31 12.68
N SER A 376 -2.97 -14.19 11.97
CA SER A 376 -2.12 -13.00 12.00
C SER A 376 -2.80 -11.85 11.26
N ALA A 377 -3.35 -12.10 10.08
CA ALA A 377 -4.04 -11.09 9.28
C ALA A 377 -5.26 -10.49 10.02
N GLN A 378 -6.08 -11.34 10.68
CA GLN A 378 -7.18 -10.89 11.55
C GLN A 378 -6.71 -9.98 12.69
N ARG A 379 -5.56 -10.30 13.30
CA ARG A 379 -5.01 -9.51 14.39
C ARG A 379 -4.54 -8.15 13.91
N MET A 380 -3.92 -8.10 12.74
CA MET A 380 -3.50 -6.86 12.10
C MET A 380 -4.71 -5.98 11.77
N ARG A 381 -5.74 -6.55 11.12
CA ARG A 381 -7.01 -5.86 10.82
C ARG A 381 -7.66 -5.27 12.07
N ARG A 382 -7.82 -6.08 13.13
CA ARG A 382 -8.39 -5.61 14.40
C ARG A 382 -7.56 -4.52 15.06
N GLY A 383 -6.22 -4.65 15.01
CA GLY A 383 -5.30 -3.64 15.54
C GLY A 383 -5.39 -2.32 14.77
N TYR A 384 -5.52 -2.39 13.44
CA TYR A 384 -5.68 -1.22 12.57
C TYR A 384 -7.01 -0.51 12.83
N ILE A 385 -8.13 -1.22 12.76
CA ILE A 385 -9.47 -0.66 13.00
C ILE A 385 -9.54 -0.05 14.41
N GLY A 386 -9.12 -0.80 15.44
CA GLY A 386 -9.14 -0.31 16.82
C GLY A 386 -8.14 0.82 17.11
N GLY A 387 -7.12 1.00 16.26
CA GLY A 387 -6.18 2.12 16.31
C GLY A 387 -6.79 3.41 15.75
N TYR A 388 -7.48 3.32 14.60
CA TYR A 388 -8.19 4.44 13.99
C TYR A 388 -9.33 4.96 14.88
N SER A 389 -10.12 4.07 15.48
CA SER A 389 -11.18 4.47 16.42
C SER A 389 -10.64 5.20 17.67
N LYS A 390 -9.36 5.01 18.02
CA LYS A 390 -8.72 5.69 19.17
C LYS A 390 -8.04 6.99 18.79
N MET A 391 -7.79 7.23 17.50
CA MET A 391 -7.01 8.38 17.06
C MET A 391 -7.79 9.68 17.01
N ASN A 392 -9.13 9.70 17.08
CA ASN A 392 -9.96 10.92 17.04
C ASN A 392 -9.37 12.00 16.12
N LEU A 393 -8.85 11.59 14.97
CA LEU A 393 -8.71 12.48 13.84
C LEU A 393 -10.16 12.67 13.42
N GLN A 394 -10.71 13.85 13.69
CA GLN A 394 -12.02 14.23 13.19
C GLN A 394 -12.03 13.89 11.70
N ILE A 395 -12.84 12.89 11.35
CA ILE A 395 -13.17 12.50 9.98
C ILE A 395 -14.02 13.61 9.38
#